data_AF-A0A0E3CD86-F1
#
_entry.id   AF-A0A0E3CD86-F1
#
_cell.length_a   1.000
_cell.length_b   1.000
_cell.length_c   1.000
_cell.angle_alpha   90.00
_cell.angle_beta   90.00
_cell.angle_gamma   90.00
#
_symmetry.space_group_name_H-M   'P 1'
#
loop_
_entity.id
_entity.type
_entity.pdbx_description
1 polymer ?
#
loop_
_entity_poly.entity_id
_entity_poly.type
_entity_poly.pdbx_seq_one_letter_code
_entity_poly.pdbx_strand_id
1 'polypeptide(L)' 'MAAFLAPSAAAVDSAYADGLAHGGRDAGAPGPRPHYGGGYYGAYLRDPDGNKIHIVHRADLQP' A
#
# COMPACT_ATOMS: atom_id res chain seq x y z
N MET A 1 -5.07 1.73 12.05
CA MET A 1 -4.44 1.50 10.73
C MET A 1 -4.63 2.77 9.93
N ALA A 2 -3.55 3.31 9.36
CA ALA A 2 -3.61 4.47 8.48
C ALA A 2 -3.45 4.02 7.02
N ALA A 3 -4.09 4.74 6.09
CA ALA A 3 -3.97 4.50 4.67
C ALA A 3 -3.52 5.77 3.95
N PHE A 4 -2.55 5.64 3.06
CA PHE A 4 -2.04 6.71 2.22
C PHE A 4 -2.41 6.44 0.76
N LEU A 5 -2.99 7.43 0.10
CA LEU A 5 -3.30 7.35 -1.32
C LEU A 5 -2.03 7.57 -2.14
N ALA A 6 -1.73 6.62 -3.02
CA ALA A 6 -0.62 6.65 -3.94
C ALA A 6 -1.09 7.06 -5.34
N PRO A 7 -0.28 7.85 -6.08
CA PRO A 7 -0.66 8.35 -7.41
C PRO A 7 -0.67 7.26 -8.50
N SER A 8 -0.05 6.10 -8.25
CA SER A 8 0.02 4.98 -9.20
C SER A 8 0.31 3.65 -8.49
N ALA A 9 0.10 2.53 -9.18
CA ALA A 9 0.51 1.20 -8.69
C ALA A 9 2.04 1.12 -8.46
N ALA A 10 2.84 1.70 -9.37
CA ALA A 10 4.29 1.76 -9.20
C ALA A 10 4.72 2.54 -7.94
N ALA A 11 3.98 3.58 -7.55
CA ALA A 11 4.23 4.29 -6.31
C ALA A 11 3.90 3.43 -5.07
N VAL A 12 2.92 2.54 -5.15
CA VAL A 12 2.66 1.53 -4.10
C VAL A 12 3.85 0.57 -4.00
N ASP A 13 4.35 0.06 -5.13
CA ASP A 13 5.48 -0.87 -5.15
C ASP A 13 6.75 -0.24 -4.58
N SER A 14 7.08 1.00 -4.99
CA SER A 14 8.23 1.74 -4.49
C SER A 14 8.13 1.98 -2.99
N ALA A 15 7.01 2.52 -2.52
CA ALA A 15 6.82 2.83 -1.09
C ALA A 15 6.84 1.56 -0.22
N TYR A 16 6.34 0.43 -0.75
CA TYR A 16 6.44 -0.86 -0.07
C TYR A 16 7.91 -1.33 0.04
N ALA A 17 8.65 -1.32 -1.07
CA ALA A 17 10.05 -1.74 -1.10
C ALA A 17 10.92 -0.85 -0.21
N ASP A 18 10.74 0.47 -0.28
CA ASP A 18 11.45 1.44 0.56
C ASP A 18 11.10 1.24 2.03
N GLY A 19 9.83 1.01 2.34
CA GLY A 19 9.38 0.74 3.71
C GLY A 19 10.06 -0.50 4.31
N LEU A 20 10.20 -1.59 3.54
CA LEU A 20 10.95 -2.76 3.98
C LEU A 20 12.45 -2.45 4.19
N ALA A 21 13.06 -1.71 3.26
CA ALA A 21 14.47 -1.34 3.35
C ALA A 21 14.80 -0.47 4.58
N HIS A 22 13.82 0.28 5.11
CA HIS A 22 13.97 1.17 6.27
C HIS A 22 13.42 0.58 7.58
N GLY A 23 13.30 -0.75 7.68
CA GLY A 23 12.92 -1.44 8.92
C GLY A 23 11.43 -1.69 9.10
N GLY A 24 10.62 -1.38 8.09
CA GLY A 24 9.26 -1.88 8.00
C GLY A 24 9.22 -3.40 7.80
N ARG A 25 8.12 -4.02 8.20
CA ARG A 25 7.90 -5.46 8.06
C ARG A 25 6.72 -5.71 7.14
N ASP A 26 6.83 -6.76 6.32
CA ASP A 26 5.74 -7.19 5.46
C ASP A 26 4.47 -7.52 6.27
N ALA A 27 3.33 -7.06 5.77
CA ALA A 27 2.00 -7.43 6.26
C ALA A 27 1.01 -7.68 5.10
N GLY A 28 1.51 -7.77 3.87
CA GLY A 28 0.77 -7.97 2.64
C GLY A 28 1.48 -7.31 1.46
N ALA A 29 2.21 -8.10 0.67
CA ALA A 29 2.89 -7.66 -0.54
C ALA A 29 1.98 -6.88 -1.52
N PRO A 30 2.52 -5.95 -2.33
CA PRO A 30 1.76 -5.20 -3.31
C PRO A 30 0.96 -6.10 -4.25
N GLY A 31 -0.26 -5.68 -4.56
CA GLY A 31 -1.05 -6.37 -5.57
C GLY A 31 -2.49 -5.88 -5.67
N PRO A 32 -3.23 -6.36 -6.68
CA PRO A 32 -4.65 -6.08 -6.82
C PRO A 32 -5.45 -6.53 -5.59
N ARG A 33 -6.51 -5.79 -5.27
CA ARG A 33 -7.46 -6.08 -4.20
C ARG A 33 -8.90 -5.99 -4.75
N PRO A 34 -9.31 -6.92 -5.62
CA PRO A 34 -10.58 -6.80 -6.35
C PRO A 34 -11.82 -6.77 -5.44
N HIS A 35 -11.71 -7.26 -4.21
CA HIS A 35 -12.77 -7.20 -3.19
C HIS A 35 -13.04 -5.81 -2.63
N TYR A 36 -12.15 -4.83 -2.85
CA TYR A 36 -12.34 -3.43 -2.42
C TYR A 36 -12.84 -2.49 -3.53
N GLY A 37 -12.80 -2.93 -4.79
CA GLY A 37 -13.17 -2.12 -5.94
C GLY A 37 -12.31 -2.44 -7.17
N GLY A 38 -12.80 -2.09 -8.35
CA GLY A 38 -12.04 -2.19 -9.59
C GLY A 38 -10.81 -1.27 -9.53
N GLY A 39 -9.65 -1.74 -10.02
CA GLY A 39 -8.44 -0.88 -10.04
C GLY A 39 -7.86 -0.55 -8.65
N TYR A 40 -8.31 -1.23 -7.59
CA TYR A 40 -7.72 -1.14 -6.26
C TYR A 40 -6.41 -1.94 -6.22
N TYR A 41 -5.29 -1.26 -6.01
CA TYR A 41 -3.97 -1.86 -5.89
C TYR A 41 -3.31 -1.38 -4.59
N GLY A 42 -2.86 -2.29 -3.72
CA GLY A 42 -2.38 -1.89 -2.40
C GLY A 42 -1.39 -2.84 -1.77
N ALA A 43 -0.62 -2.32 -0.82
CA ALA A 43 0.39 -3.03 -0.04
C ALA A 43 0.29 -2.66 1.45
N TYR A 44 0.57 -3.62 2.32
CA TYR A 44 0.55 -3.45 3.76
C TYR A 44 1.94 -3.62 4.36
N LEU A 45 2.28 -2.72 5.26
CA LEU A 45 3.48 -2.79 6.08
C LEU A 45 3.13 -2.65 7.56
N ARG A 46 4.03 -3.13 8.42
CA ARG A 46 4.13 -2.71 9.82
C ARG A 46 5.31 -1.78 9.96
N ASP A 47 5.10 -0.60 10.52
CA ASP A 47 6.21 0.28 10.89
C ASP A 47 7.03 -0.31 12.07
N PRO A 48 8.15 0.31 12.47
CA PRO A 48 8.97 -0.17 13.59
C PRO A 48 8.19 -0.28 14.91
N ASP A 49 7.23 0.62 15.14
CA ASP A 49 6.35 0.62 16.33
C ASP A 49 5.22 -0.42 16.25
N GLY A 50 5.04 -1.07 15.10
CA GLY A 50 4.05 -2.12 14.88
C GLY A 50 2.70 -1.61 14.37
N ASN A 51 2.57 -0.33 14.04
CA ASN A 51 1.37 0.21 13.40
C ASN A 51 1.18 -0.41 12.02
N LYS A 52 -0.06 -0.78 11.70
CA LYS A 52 -0.41 -1.23 10.35
C LYS A 52 -0.58 -0.02 9.45
N ILE A 53 0.20 0.01 8.38
CA ILE A 53 0.18 1.04 7.33
C ILE A 53 -0.30 0.39 6.03
N HIS A 54 -1.14 1.10 5.30
CA HIS A 54 -1.63 0.70 3.98
C HIS A 54 -1.27 1.77 2.97
N ILE A 55 -0.60 1.37 1.89
CA ILE A 55 -0.34 2.25 0.75
C ILE A 55 -1.22 1.74 -0.38
N VAL A 56 -2.03 2.62 -0.97
CA VAL A 56 -3.07 2.20 -1.92
C VAL A 56 -3.16 3.15 -3.10
N HIS A 57 -3.21 2.61 -4.30
CA HIS A 57 -3.66 3.29 -5.50
C HIS A 57 -5.11 2.87 -5.82
N ARG A 58 -5.96 3.86 -6.06
CA ARG A 58 -7.39 3.69 -6.35
C ARG A 58 -7.74 4.28 -7.70
N ALA A 59 -7.63 3.48 -8.76
CA ALA A 59 -8.01 3.92 -10.10
C ALA A 59 -9.54 4.07 -10.26
N ASP A 60 -10.33 3.58 -9.30
CA ASP A 60 -11.78 3.75 -9.20
C ASP A 60 -12.22 5.09 -8.61
N LEU A 61 -11.31 5.83 -7.97
CA LEU A 61 -11.60 7.19 -7.51
C LEU A 61 -11.39 8.16 -8.67
N GLN A 62 -12.46 8.46 -9.40
CA GLN A 62 -12.53 9.66 -10.22
C GLN A 62 -12.65 10.91 -9.32
N PRO A 63 -12.13 12.08 -9.76
CA PRO A 63 -12.28 13.34 -9.04
C PRO A 63 -13.73 13.77 -8.85
#